data_AF-A0A962Q372-F1
#
_entry.id   AF-A0A962Q372-F1
#
_cell.length_a   1.000
_cell.length_b   1.000
_cell.length_c   1.000
_cell.angle_alpha   90.00
_cell.angle_beta   90.00
_cell.angle_gamma   90.00
#
_symmetry.space_group_name_H-M   'P 1'
#
loop_
_entity.id
_entity.type
_entity.pdbx_description
1 polymer ?
#
loop_
_entity_poly.entity_id
_entity_poly.type
_entity_poly.pdbx_seq_one_letter_code
_entity_poly.pdbx_strand_id
1 'polypeptide(L)' 'VQCLPGNIPEYIEVDMLKVEIGQIIHLSDIALPEGVTSVALALGEDHDLAIASIITPKGGSDAAADEAGETEATEDDSED' A
#
# COMPACT_ATOMS: atom_id res chain seq x y z
N VAL A 1 7.14 5.03 -17.27
CA VAL A 1 8.51 5.26 -16.77
C VAL A 1 9.25 6.10 -17.81
N GLN A 2 9.86 7.22 -17.41
CA GLN A 2 10.64 8.11 -18.25
C GLN A 2 12.07 8.15 -17.73
N CYS A 3 13.03 7.91 -18.60
CA CYS A 3 14.45 7.92 -18.29
C CYS A 3 15.25 8.19 -19.57
N LEU A 4 16.51 8.57 -19.42
CA LEU A 4 17.44 8.64 -20.55
C LEU A 4 17.74 7.22 -21.07
N PRO A 5 18.10 7.05 -22.35
CA PRO A 5 18.38 5.73 -22.92
C PRO A 5 19.45 4.92 -22.17
N GLY A 6 20.40 5.60 -21.52
CA GLY A 6 21.44 4.96 -20.70
C GLY A 6 21.00 4.56 -19.28
N ASN A 7 19.84 5.04 -18.83
CA ASN A 7 19.33 4.84 -17.46
C ASN A 7 18.05 3.99 -17.46
N ILE A 8 17.79 3.21 -18.50
CA ILE A 8 16.65 2.30 -18.54
C ILE A 8 16.90 1.18 -17.51
N PRO A 9 16.08 1.08 -16.44
CA PRO A 9 16.19 -0.03 -15.50
C PRO A 9 15.52 -1.27 -16.09
N GLU A 10 16.11 -2.44 -15.88
CA GLU A 10 15.50 -3.72 -16.27
C GLU A 10 14.35 -4.11 -15.32
N TYR A 11 14.44 -3.71 -14.05
CA TYR A 11 13.40 -3.90 -13.03
C TYR A 11 13.39 -2.74 -12.02
N ILE A 12 12.27 -2.59 -11.30
CA ILE A 12 12.10 -1.65 -10.19
C ILE A 12 11.89 -2.49 -8.94
N GLU A 13 12.74 -2.29 -7.93
CA GLU A 13 12.66 -2.99 -6.66
C GLU A 13 11.64 -2.33 -5.73
N VAL A 14 10.87 -3.14 -5.02
CA VAL A 14 9.85 -2.68 -4.06
C VAL A 14 10.20 -3.23 -2.69
N ASP A 15 10.50 -2.35 -1.74
CA ASP A 15 10.77 -2.72 -0.34
C ASP A 15 9.46 -2.99 0.40
N MET A 16 9.29 -4.21 0.88
CA MET A 16 8.14 -4.65 1.67
C MET A 16 8.46 -4.91 3.14
N LEU A 17 9.68 -4.64 3.61
CA LEU A 17 10.12 -5.02 4.96
C LEU A 17 9.39 -4.27 6.08
N LYS A 18 8.91 -3.06 5.81
CA LYS A 18 8.24 -2.19 6.79
C LYS A 18 6.74 -2.05 6.55
N VAL A 19 6.18 -2.84 5.62
CA VAL A 19 4.78 -2.71 5.21
C VAL A 19 3.92 -3.59 6.10
N GLU A 20 2.89 -2.99 6.68
CA GLU A 20 1.99 -3.67 7.61
C GLU A 20 0.84 -4.39 6.89
N ILE A 21 0.22 -5.33 7.61
CA ILE A 21 -0.95 -6.06 7.12
C ILE A 21 -2.10 -5.05 6.93
N GLY A 22 -2.72 -5.07 5.75
CA GLY A 22 -3.78 -4.14 5.37
C GLY A 22 -3.29 -2.88 4.68
N GLN A 23 -1.97 -2.65 4.59
CA GLN A 23 -1.44 -1.51 3.83
C GLN A 23 -1.38 -1.77 2.33
N ILE A 24 -1.54 -0.69 1.58
CA ILE A 24 -1.46 -0.64 0.13
C ILE A 24 -0.27 0.25 -0.22
N ILE A 25 0.65 -0.29 -1.01
CA ILE A 25 1.81 0.43 -1.52
C ILE A 25 1.42 1.10 -2.83
N HIS A 26 1.56 2.42 -2.85
CA HIS A 26 1.30 3.24 -4.01
C HIS A 26 2.57 3.46 -4.82
N LEU A 27 2.42 3.94 -6.06
CA LEU A 27 3.53 4.19 -6.97
C LEU A 27 4.45 5.31 -6.46
N SER A 28 3.90 6.24 -5.67
CA SER A 28 4.62 7.32 -4.98
C SER A 28 5.54 6.82 -3.85
N ASP A 29 5.23 5.69 -3.22
CA ASP A 29 6.01 5.12 -2.12
C ASP A 29 7.24 4.32 -2.59
N ILE A 30 7.35 4.07 -3.89
CA ILE A 30 8.42 3.25 -4.47
C ILE A 30 9.67 4.11 -4.71
N ALA A 31 10.80 3.62 -4.23
CA ALA A 31 12.10 4.22 -4.50
C ALA A 31 12.46 4.05 -6.00
N LEU A 32 12.31 5.13 -6.76
CA LEU A 32 12.72 5.15 -8.17
C LEU A 32 14.25 5.33 -8.27
N PRO A 33 14.94 4.56 -9.14
CA PRO A 33 16.38 4.66 -9.34
C PRO A 33 16.80 6.00 -9.97
N GLU A 34 18.08 6.38 -9.80
CA GLU A 34 18.59 7.68 -10.25
C GLU A 34 18.32 7.94 -11.75
N GLY A 35 17.74 9.10 -12.05
CA GLY A 35 17.42 9.50 -13.42
C GLY A 35 16.21 8.79 -14.04
N VAL A 36 15.44 8.06 -13.22
CA VAL A 36 14.16 7.46 -13.60
C VAL A 36 13.01 8.20 -12.93
N THR A 37 12.00 8.56 -13.71
CA THR A 37 10.81 9.27 -13.22
C THR A 37 9.55 8.54 -13.67
N SER A 38 8.54 8.50 -12.80
CA SER A 38 7.25 7.94 -13.17
C SER A 38 6.43 8.96 -13.97
N VAL A 39 6.09 8.60 -15.22
CA VAL A 39 5.18 9.41 -16.07
C VAL A 39 3.77 9.43 -15.48
N ALA A 40 3.36 8.36 -14.80
CA ALA A 40 2.08 8.27 -14.14
C ALA A 40 1.98 9.33 -13.03
N LEU A 41 2.98 9.42 -12.15
CA LEU A 41 3.00 10.45 -11.11
C LEU A 41 3.05 11.88 -11.69
N ALA A 42 3.63 12.07 -12.88
CA ALA A 42 3.66 13.36 -13.56
C ALA A 42 2.30 13.81 -14.13
N LEU A 43 1.33 12.89 -14.27
CA LEU A 43 -0.01 13.18 -14.79
C LEU A 43 -0.98 13.66 -13.70
N GLY A 44 -0.62 13.56 -12.42
CA GLY A 44 -1.42 14.02 -11.28
C GLY A 44 -1.65 12.93 -10.23
N GLU A 45 -2.24 13.32 -9.09
CA GLU A 45 -2.52 12.42 -7.95
C GLU A 45 -3.47 11.26 -8.31
N ASP A 46 -4.35 11.46 -9.30
CA ASP A 46 -5.26 10.43 -9.81
C ASP A 46 -4.52 9.22 -10.43
N HIS A 47 -3.24 9.36 -10.72
CA HIS A 47 -2.40 8.33 -11.33
C HIS A 47 -1.44 7.67 -10.34
N ASP A 48 -1.64 7.88 -9.03
CA ASP A 48 -0.90 7.18 -7.98
C ASP A 48 -1.48 5.77 -7.74
N LEU A 49 -1.15 4.88 -8.66
CA LEU A 49 -1.70 3.52 -8.71
C LEU A 49 -1.21 2.67 -7.53
N ALA A 50 -2.12 1.87 -6.98
CA ALA A 50 -1.78 0.80 -6.05
C ALA A 50 -1.01 -0.31 -6.77
N ILE A 51 0.20 -0.61 -6.30
CA ILE A 51 1.11 -1.59 -6.93
C ILE A 51 1.08 -2.93 -6.18
N ALA A 52 0.99 -2.89 -4.85
CA ALA A 52 0.95 -4.09 -4.01
C ALA A 52 0.14 -3.84 -2.73
N SER A 53 -0.43 -4.88 -2.16
CA SER A 53 -1.09 -4.81 -0.85
C SER A 53 -0.88 -6.10 -0.06
N ILE A 54 -0.80 -5.98 1.26
CA ILE A 54 -0.68 -7.12 2.16
C ILE A 54 -2.07 -7.46 2.69
N ILE A 55 -2.63 -8.59 2.26
CA ILE A 55 -3.98 -9.03 2.66
C ILE A 55 -3.87 -10.20 3.62
N THR A 56 -4.56 -10.12 4.75
CA THR A 56 -4.66 -11.23 5.71
C THR A 56 -5.37 -12.42 5.04
N PRO A 57 -4.80 -13.64 5.08
CA PRO A 57 -5.48 -14.81 4.53
C PRO A 57 -6.77 -15.08 5.31
N LYS A 58 -7.87 -15.32 4.59
CA LYS A 58 -9.14 -15.77 5.18
C LYS A 58 -8.93 -17.14 5.83
N GLY A 59 -8.68 -17.15 7.15
CA GLY A 59 -8.48 -18.36 7.96
C GLY A 59 -7.22 -18.37 8.84
N GLY A 60 -6.37 -17.34 8.83
CA GLY A 60 -5.21 -17.24 9.73
C GLY A 60 -5.60 -16.71 11.11
N SER A 61 -5.64 -17.58 12.11
CA SER A 61 -5.70 -17.20 13.52
C SER A 61 -4.28 -17.20 14.09
N ASP A 62 -3.74 -16.02 14.41
CA ASP A 62 -3.04 -15.75 15.68
C ASP A 62 -2.83 -14.24 15.85
N ALA A 63 -2.85 -13.80 17.10
CA ALA A 63 -2.92 -12.43 17.56
C ALA A 63 -1.55 -11.96 18.09
N ALA A 64 -1.07 -10.80 17.63
CA ALA A 64 -0.13 -9.86 18.28
C ALA A 64 0.42 -8.93 17.17
N ALA A 65 0.39 -7.60 17.20
CA ALA A 65 0.12 -6.55 18.17
C ALA A 65 -0.46 -5.35 17.36
N ASP A 66 -1.24 -4.39 17.86
CA ASP A 66 -1.35 -3.78 19.18
C ASP A 66 -2.77 -3.16 19.28
N GLU A 67 -3.35 -3.18 20.47
CA GLU A 67 -4.63 -2.51 20.73
C GLU A 67 -4.44 -0.98 20.74
N ALA A 68 -5.31 -0.27 20.03
CA ALA A 68 -5.73 1.06 20.45
C ALA A 68 -7.27 1.06 20.43
N GLY A 69 -7.84 1.26 21.62
CA GLY A 69 -9.27 1.20 21.95
C GLY A 69 -10.15 2.11 21.07
N GLU A 70 -11.47 2.02 21.15
CA GLU A 70 -12.31 1.62 22.27
C GLU A 70 -13.70 1.28 21.73
N THR A 71 -14.32 0.29 22.36
CA THR A 71 -15.73 -0.06 22.28
C THR A 71 -16.67 1.10 22.55
N GLU A 72 -17.77 1.21 21.81
CA GLU A 72 -19.09 1.37 22.45
C GLU A 72 -20.12 0.58 21.64
N ALA A 73 -20.58 -0.50 22.26
CA ALA A 73 -21.82 -1.17 21.91
C ALA A 73 -22.97 -0.43 22.62
N THR A 74 -24.04 -0.13 21.88
CA THR A 74 -25.39 -0.27 22.42
C THR A 74 -26.26 -0.90 21.35
N GLU A 75 -26.48 -2.20 21.53
CA GLU A 75 -27.73 -2.84 21.14
C GLU A 75 -28.87 -2.09 21.88
N ASP A 76 -29.90 -1.66 21.15
CA ASP A 76 -31.24 -1.58 21.69
C ASP A 76 -32.20 -2.16 20.65
N ASP A 77 -32.78 -3.26 21.09
CA ASP A 77 -33.81 -4.09 20.49
C ASP A 77 -35.17 -3.39 20.65
N SER A 78 -35.94 -3.26 19.57
CA SER A 78 -37.40 -3.13 19.67
C SER A 78 -38.08 -3.48 18.34
N GLU A 79 -38.34 -4.78 18.16
CA GLU A 79 -39.64 -5.38 17.84
C GLU A 79 -40.79 -4.44 17.38
N ASP A 80 -41.17 -4.48 16.10
CA ASP A 80 -42.51 -4.87 15.55
C ASP A 80 -42.48 -4.89 14.00
#